data_AF-A0A9E7W039-F1
#
_entry.id   AF-A0A9E7W039-F1
#
_cell.length_a   1.000
_cell.length_b   1.000
_cell.length_c   1.000
_cell.angle_alpha   90.00
_cell.angle_beta   90.00
_cell.angle_gamma   90.00
#
_symmetry.space_group_name_H-M   'P 1'
#
loop_
_entity.id
_entity.type
_entity.pdbx_description
1 polymer ?
#
loop_
_entity_poly.entity_id
_entity_poly.type
_entity_poly.pdbx_seq_one_letter_code
_entity_poly.pdbx_strand_id
1 'polypeptide(L)'
;MRDHVEAPPELSEHLQIVRAAITNRSGFFLRAETMHENMAYLMSVGSMRGHHYAQRSHGEMFVDMLTGRFMDLGLWILDEPESALSFTASLTLLQLIRERQRKGLQTVMATHSPILARATEAKIVEVGDWGLRESRWEDLDMVDHWRRFLHDPQRYLRYLGG
;
A
#
# COMPACT_ATOMS: atom_id res chain seq x y z
N MET A 1 33.90 22.77 -5.88
CA MET A 1 32.87 22.64 -6.93
C MET A 1 33.28 21.53 -7.88
N ARG A 2 32.77 20.32 -7.63
CA ARG A 2 32.58 19.21 -8.57
C ARG A 2 31.68 18.22 -7.85
N ASP A 3 30.47 18.14 -8.35
CA ASP A 3 29.34 17.41 -7.81
C ASP A 3 29.60 15.90 -7.90
N HIS A 4 29.60 15.22 -6.76
CA HIS A 4 29.37 13.78 -6.71
C HIS A 4 27.85 13.57 -6.62
N VAL A 5 27.17 13.66 -7.76
CA VAL A 5 25.83 13.08 -7.91
C VAL A 5 26.06 11.60 -8.20
N GLU A 6 26.15 10.80 -7.15
CA GLU A 6 26.00 9.36 -7.26
C GLU A 6 24.53 9.13 -7.66
N ALA A 7 24.28 8.83 -8.93
CA ALA A 7 22.94 8.47 -9.38
C ALA A 7 22.53 7.24 -8.57
N PRO A 8 21.41 7.27 -7.82
CA PRO A 8 20.97 6.08 -7.10
C PRO A 8 20.77 4.96 -8.12
N PRO A 9 21.23 3.73 -7.85
CA PRO A 9 21.07 2.63 -8.78
C PRO A 9 19.59 2.43 -9.06
N GLU A 10 19.23 2.25 -10.34
CA GLU A 10 17.84 2.05 -10.69
C GLU A 10 17.34 0.73 -10.09
N LEU A 11 16.14 0.75 -9.50
CA LEU A 11 15.50 -0.42 -8.88
C LEU A 11 15.45 -1.63 -9.84
N SER A 12 15.43 -1.38 -11.15
CA SER A 12 15.48 -2.36 -12.24
C SER A 12 16.75 -3.23 -12.22
N GLU A 13 17.88 -2.71 -11.74
CA GLU A 13 19.16 -3.43 -11.66
C GLU A 13 19.23 -4.40 -10.47
N HIS A 14 18.34 -4.22 -9.49
CA HIS A 14 18.31 -5.01 -8.26
C HIS A 14 17.12 -5.98 -8.17
N LEU A 15 16.18 -5.92 -9.14
CA LEU A 15 15.01 -6.79 -9.19
C LEU A 15 15.20 -7.88 -10.25
N GLN A 16 15.37 -9.13 -9.81
CA GLN A 16 15.30 -10.29 -10.69
C GLN A 16 13.92 -10.94 -10.61
N ILE A 17 13.16 -10.87 -11.72
CA ILE A 17 11.88 -11.58 -11.83
C ILE A 17 12.16 -13.05 -12.16
N VAL A 18 11.95 -13.92 -11.18
CA VAL A 18 12.03 -15.38 -11.38
C VAL A 18 10.63 -15.94 -11.62
N ARG A 19 10.36 -16.39 -12.85
CA ARG A 19 9.11 -17.09 -13.20
C ARG A 19 9.38 -18.59 -13.23
N ALA A 20 8.73 -19.37 -12.37
CA ALA A 20 8.78 -20.83 -12.46
C ALA A 20 7.94 -21.32 -13.65
N ALA A 21 8.40 -22.36 -14.36
CA ALA A 21 7.89 -22.85 -15.65
C ALA A 21 6.41 -23.28 -15.68
N ILE A 22 5.70 -23.26 -14.55
CA ILE A 22 4.34 -23.80 -14.40
C ILE A 22 3.33 -22.73 -13.94
N THR A 23 3.75 -21.51 -13.56
CA THR A 23 2.81 -20.53 -12.98
C THR A 23 2.38 -19.51 -14.03
N ASN A 24 1.12 -19.60 -14.47
CA ASN A 24 0.47 -18.59 -15.31
C ASN A 24 0.05 -17.35 -14.51
N ARG A 25 0.77 -17.03 -13.42
CA ARG A 25 0.38 -15.99 -12.47
C ARG A 25 0.96 -14.66 -12.93
N SER A 26 0.08 -13.76 -13.36
CA SER A 26 0.43 -12.36 -13.63
C SER A 26 0.72 -11.62 -12.32
N GLY A 27 1.46 -10.51 -12.41
CA GLY A 27 1.76 -9.61 -11.28
C GLY A 27 0.96 -8.31 -11.42
N PHE A 28 0.57 -7.72 -10.29
CA PHE A 28 -0.08 -6.42 -10.21
C PHE A 28 0.86 -5.42 -9.54
N PHE A 29 1.07 -4.27 -10.17
CA PHE A 29 1.78 -3.14 -9.56
C PHE A 29 0.78 -2.00 -9.42
N LEU A 30 0.55 -1.54 -8.19
CA LEU A 30 -0.34 -0.43 -7.87
C LEU A 30 0.45 0.64 -7.13
N ARG A 31 0.65 1.79 -7.78
CA ARG A 31 1.28 2.97 -7.19
C ARG A 31 0.25 4.06 -6.96
N ALA A 32 0.32 4.74 -5.81
CA ALA A 32 -0.62 5.76 -5.36
C ALA A 32 -0.98 6.79 -6.44
N GLU A 33 0.03 7.30 -7.17
CA GLU A 33 -0.11 8.31 -8.21
C GLU A 33 -0.95 7.81 -9.39
N THR A 34 -0.67 6.58 -9.82
CA THR A 34 -1.40 5.91 -10.92
C THR A 34 -2.71 5.30 -10.45
N MET A 35 -3.06 5.38 -9.17
CA MET A 35 -4.25 4.72 -8.63
C MET A 35 -5.52 5.31 -9.23
N HIS A 36 -5.57 6.63 -9.44
CA HIS A 36 -6.72 7.30 -10.07
C HIS A 36 -6.82 6.99 -11.57
N GLU A 37 -5.68 6.96 -12.27
CA GLU A 37 -5.61 6.68 -13.72
C GLU A 37 -5.82 5.19 -14.03
N ASN A 38 -5.23 4.29 -13.25
CA ASN A 38 -5.50 2.85 -13.31
C ASN A 38 -6.96 2.57 -12.95
N MET A 39 -7.55 3.28 -11.98
CA MET A 39 -8.97 3.17 -11.66
C MET A 39 -9.84 3.60 -12.85
N ALA A 40 -9.56 4.77 -13.45
CA ALA A 40 -10.28 5.25 -14.62
C ALA A 40 -10.13 4.30 -15.83
N TYR A 41 -8.92 3.79 -16.07
CA TYR A 41 -8.64 2.79 -17.10
C TYR A 41 -9.43 1.50 -16.84
N LEU A 42 -9.36 0.93 -15.64
CA LEU A 42 -10.06 -0.30 -15.25
C LEU A 42 -11.59 -0.15 -15.31
N MET A 43 -12.14 1.04 -15.01
CA MET A 43 -13.55 1.38 -15.22
C MET A 43 -13.90 1.43 -16.71
N SER A 44 -13.02 1.95 -17.56
CA SER A 44 -13.24 2.10 -19.00
C SER A 44 -13.21 0.76 -19.77
N VAL A 45 -12.40 -0.23 -19.33
CA VAL A 45 -12.31 -1.54 -19.98
C VAL A 45 -13.46 -2.49 -19.62
N GLY A 46 -14.50 -2.01 -18.92
CA GLY A 46 -15.78 -2.70 -18.80
C GLY A 46 -15.80 -3.95 -17.91
N SER A 47 -14.82 -4.12 -17.00
CA SER A 47 -14.83 -5.24 -16.04
C SER A 47 -15.81 -5.07 -14.88
N MET A 48 -16.50 -3.93 -14.78
CA MET A 48 -17.55 -3.68 -13.78
C MET A 48 -18.91 -3.67 -14.47
N ARG A 49 -19.47 -4.86 -14.68
CA ARG A 49 -20.87 -5.00 -15.09
C ARG A 49 -21.76 -4.77 -13.86
N GLY A 50 -22.46 -3.64 -13.86
CA GLY A 50 -23.79 -3.52 -13.27
C GLY A 50 -23.86 -2.88 -11.88
N HIS A 51 -24.71 -1.85 -11.83
CA HIS A 51 -25.40 -1.28 -10.66
C HIS A 51 -24.82 0.03 -10.10
N HIS A 52 -25.44 1.13 -10.53
CA HIS A 52 -25.63 2.39 -9.80
C HIS A 52 -24.42 2.93 -9.01
N TYR A 53 -23.38 3.35 -9.75
CA TYR A 53 -22.16 3.95 -9.19
C TYR A 53 -22.25 5.47 -8.91
N ALA A 54 -23.35 6.13 -9.29
CA ALA A 54 -23.47 7.60 -9.16
C ALA A 54 -23.62 8.11 -7.71
N GLN A 55 -23.67 7.24 -6.69
CA GLN A 55 -23.95 7.61 -5.29
C GLN A 55 -22.97 6.98 -4.26
N ARG A 56 -21.92 6.28 -4.68
CA ARG A 56 -20.97 5.65 -3.75
C ARG A 56 -19.80 6.55 -3.42
N SER A 57 -19.31 6.48 -2.18
CA SER A 57 -18.09 7.20 -1.78
C SER A 57 -16.86 6.59 -2.46
N HIS A 58 -15.79 7.38 -2.65
CA HIS A 58 -14.55 6.92 -3.29
C HIS A 58 -13.98 5.64 -2.66
N GLY A 59 -14.17 5.46 -1.34
CA GLY A 59 -13.73 4.27 -0.63
C GLY A 59 -14.52 3.00 -0.97
N GLU A 60 -15.82 3.09 -1.27
CA GLU A 60 -16.66 1.93 -1.59
C GLU A 60 -16.45 1.44 -3.03
N MET A 61 -16.17 2.35 -3.97
CA MET A 61 -15.80 1.97 -5.33
C MET A 61 -14.45 1.23 -5.38
N PHE A 62 -13.53 1.59 -4.49
CA PHE A 62 -12.24 0.90 -4.37
C PHE A 62 -12.39 -0.55 -3.90
N VAL A 63 -13.28 -0.80 -2.93
CA VAL A 63 -13.56 -2.16 -2.43
C VAL A 63 -14.18 -3.05 -3.52
N ASP A 64 -15.10 -2.53 -4.31
CA ASP A 64 -15.70 -3.25 -5.45
C ASP A 64 -14.64 -3.59 -6.51
N MET A 65 -13.72 -2.67 -6.82
CA MET A 65 -12.65 -2.91 -7.78
C MET A 65 -11.69 -4.00 -7.29
N LEU A 66 -11.29 -3.90 -6.03
CA LEU A 66 -10.41 -4.86 -5.36
C LEU A 66 -11.03 -6.26 -5.21
N THR A 67 -12.35 -6.38 -5.19
CA THR A 67 -13.05 -7.66 -5.14
C THR A 67 -13.33 -8.25 -6.53
N GLY A 68 -13.08 -7.47 -7.59
CA GLY A 68 -13.29 -7.82 -9.00
C GLY A 68 -12.39 -8.96 -9.52
N ARG A 69 -12.64 -9.38 -10.76
CA ARG A 69 -12.14 -10.64 -11.35
C ARG A 69 -10.66 -10.65 -11.75
N PHE A 70 -9.91 -9.57 -11.51
CA PHE A 70 -8.47 -9.47 -11.82
C PHE A 70 -7.55 -10.04 -10.72
N MET A 71 -8.09 -10.85 -9.82
CA MET A 71 -7.48 -11.20 -8.53
C MET A 71 -6.85 -12.60 -8.49
N ASP A 72 -6.43 -13.13 -9.64
CA ASP A 72 -5.64 -14.37 -9.76
C ASP A 72 -4.12 -14.08 -9.85
N LEU A 73 -3.73 -12.85 -9.49
CA LEU A 73 -2.36 -12.36 -9.54
C LEU A 73 -1.54 -12.89 -8.36
N GLY A 74 -0.33 -13.35 -8.66
CA GLY A 74 0.55 -14.00 -7.67
C GLY A 74 1.38 -13.03 -6.83
N LEU A 75 1.50 -11.78 -7.27
CA LEU A 75 2.30 -10.74 -6.63
C LEU A 75 1.62 -9.38 -6.73
N TRP A 76 1.50 -8.70 -5.60
CA TRP A 76 1.09 -7.31 -5.46
C TRP A 76 2.26 -6.48 -4.98
N ILE A 77 2.50 -5.36 -5.65
CA ILE A 77 3.43 -4.33 -5.19
C ILE A 77 2.60 -3.06 -5.01
N LEU A 78 2.53 -2.57 -3.79
CA LEU A 78 1.73 -1.42 -3.37
C LEU A 78 2.66 -0.32 -2.88
N ASP A 79 2.53 0.88 -3.42
CA ASP A 79 3.33 2.04 -3.01
C ASP A 79 2.41 3.17 -2.56
N GLU A 80 2.51 3.50 -1.27
CA GLU A 80 1.68 4.47 -0.53
C GLU A 80 0.16 4.37 -0.83
N PRO A 81 -0.44 3.16 -0.79
CA PRO A 81 -1.84 2.99 -1.18
C PRO A 81 -2.81 3.84 -0.34
N GLU A 82 -2.46 4.19 0.90
CA GLU A 82 -3.26 5.03 1.79
C GLU A 82 -3.54 6.43 1.25
N SER A 83 -2.72 6.95 0.34
CA SER A 83 -2.88 8.31 -0.23
C SER A 83 -4.23 8.49 -0.93
N ALA A 84 -4.85 7.40 -1.38
CA ALA A 84 -6.17 7.39 -1.99
C ALA A 84 -7.24 6.65 -1.15
N LEU A 85 -6.93 6.26 0.10
CA LEU A 85 -7.81 5.46 0.95
C LEU A 85 -8.31 6.21 2.17
N SER A 86 -9.60 6.04 2.46
CA SER A 86 -10.13 6.33 3.78
C SER A 86 -9.66 5.28 4.79
N PHE A 87 -9.79 5.59 6.09
CA PHE A 87 -9.52 4.64 7.17
C PHE A 87 -10.18 3.28 6.96
N THR A 88 -11.47 3.29 6.63
CA THR A 88 -12.25 2.07 6.38
C THR A 88 -11.73 1.31 5.16
N ALA A 89 -11.40 2.01 4.07
CA ALA A 89 -10.87 1.39 2.86
C ALA A 89 -9.50 0.73 3.10
N SER A 90 -8.65 1.33 3.94
CA SER A 90 -7.39 0.72 4.39
C SER A 90 -7.61 -0.59 5.16
N LEU A 91 -8.61 -0.65 6.04
CA LEU A 91 -8.97 -1.89 6.73
C LEU A 91 -9.47 -2.96 5.75
N THR A 92 -10.27 -2.57 4.75
CA THR A 92 -10.73 -3.51 3.72
C THR A 92 -9.59 -4.05 2.87
N LEU A 93 -8.60 -3.20 2.51
CA LEU A 93 -7.40 -3.64 1.81
C LEU A 93 -6.62 -4.71 2.61
N LEU A 94 -6.47 -4.52 3.92
CA LEU A 94 -5.83 -5.50 4.79
C LEU A 94 -6.57 -6.85 4.82
N GLN A 95 -7.90 -6.79 4.94
CA GLN A 95 -8.73 -8.00 4.91
C GLN A 95 -8.52 -8.76 3.61
N LEU A 96 -8.50 -8.06 2.48
CA LEU A 96 -8.30 -8.65 1.17
C LEU A 96 -6.92 -9.27 1.01
N ILE A 97 -5.87 -8.57 1.42
CA ILE A 97 -4.49 -9.10 1.40
C ILE A 97 -4.45 -10.41 2.18
N ARG A 98 -5.04 -10.44 3.39
CA ARG A 98 -5.09 -11.64 4.24
C ARG A 98 -5.88 -12.79 3.59
N GLU A 99 -7.02 -12.51 2.98
CA GLU A 99 -7.83 -13.53 2.29
C GLU A 99 -7.10 -14.12 1.08
N ARG A 100 -6.33 -13.29 0.38
CA ARG A 100 -5.62 -13.67 -0.86
C ARG A 100 -4.25 -14.29 -0.59
N GLN A 101 -3.58 -13.93 0.50
CA GLN A 101 -2.35 -14.61 0.95
C GLN A 101 -2.56 -16.12 1.06
N ARG A 102 -3.71 -16.56 1.57
CA ARG A 102 -4.09 -17.99 1.65
C ARG A 102 -4.23 -18.67 0.29
N LYS A 103 -4.40 -17.90 -0.79
CA LYS A 103 -4.47 -18.36 -2.18
C LYS A 103 -3.13 -18.22 -2.91
N GLY A 104 -2.07 -17.83 -2.20
CA GLY A 104 -0.71 -17.70 -2.73
C GLY A 104 -0.40 -16.33 -3.33
N LEU A 105 -1.12 -15.28 -2.92
CA LEU A 105 -0.73 -13.90 -3.19
C LEU A 105 0.48 -13.53 -2.32
N GLN A 106 1.51 -12.98 -2.94
CA GLN A 106 2.58 -12.27 -2.26
C GLN A 106 2.33 -10.77 -2.34
N THR A 107 2.58 -10.03 -1.27
CA THR A 107 2.40 -8.57 -1.26
C THR A 107 3.68 -7.92 -0.74
N VAL A 108 4.19 -6.94 -1.49
CA VAL A 108 5.21 -5.99 -1.06
C VAL A 108 4.52 -4.63 -0.97
N MET A 109 4.63 -3.96 0.18
CA MET A 109 3.91 -2.71 0.43
C MET A 109 4.82 -1.70 1.13
N ALA A 110 4.95 -0.52 0.53
CA ALA A 110 5.48 0.68 1.19
C ALA A 110 4.29 1.50 1.71
N THR A 111 4.36 1.95 2.97
CA THR A 111 3.24 2.63 3.64
C THR A 111 3.73 3.52 4.78
N HIS A 112 3.18 4.73 4.84
CA HIS A 112 3.16 5.68 5.95
C HIS A 112 1.84 5.62 6.76
N SER A 113 0.98 4.63 6.51
CA SER A 113 -0.19 4.35 7.34
C SER A 113 0.14 3.34 8.46
N PRO A 114 -0.06 3.69 9.76
CA PRO A 114 0.05 2.72 10.84
C PRO A 114 -1.01 1.61 10.74
N ILE A 115 -2.13 1.88 10.06
CA ILE A 115 -3.19 0.88 9.82
C ILE A 115 -2.65 -0.19 8.89
N LEU A 116 -2.15 0.20 7.71
CA LEU A 116 -1.67 -0.76 6.72
C LEU A 116 -0.39 -1.47 7.16
N ALA A 117 0.48 -0.80 7.92
CA ALA A 117 1.64 -1.44 8.55
C ALA A 117 1.24 -2.59 9.49
N ARG A 118 -0.02 -2.66 9.95
CA ARG A 118 -0.55 -3.74 10.79
C ARG A 118 -0.94 -5.00 10.01
N ALA A 119 -0.59 -5.09 8.72
CA ALA A 119 -0.83 -6.28 7.92
C ALA A 119 -0.42 -7.56 8.67
N THR A 120 -1.33 -8.53 8.70
CA THR A 120 -1.14 -9.77 9.48
C THR A 120 -0.01 -10.59 8.86
N GLU A 121 0.84 -11.21 9.70
CA GLU A 121 1.97 -12.05 9.28
C GLU A 121 3.00 -11.33 8.37
N ALA A 122 2.95 -10.00 8.33
CA ALA A 122 3.90 -9.21 7.55
C ALA A 122 5.27 -9.19 8.22
N LYS A 123 6.31 -9.36 7.40
CA LYS A 123 7.66 -8.92 7.74
C LYS A 123 7.70 -7.41 7.59
N ILE A 124 7.90 -6.69 8.68
CA ILE A 124 7.94 -5.23 8.69
C ILE A 124 9.40 -4.79 8.63
N VAL A 125 9.74 -4.02 7.59
CA VAL A 125 11.03 -3.36 7.46
C VAL A 125 10.80 -1.86 7.56
N GLU A 126 11.39 -1.24 8.56
CA GLU A 126 11.33 0.18 8.80
C GLU A 126 12.53 0.87 8.15
N VAL A 127 12.24 1.98 7.48
CA VAL A 127 13.23 2.82 6.81
C VAL A 127 13.41 4.09 7.64
N GLY A 128 14.64 4.40 8.01
CA GLY A 128 14.99 5.64 8.70
C GLY A 128 16.42 6.07 8.43
N ASP A 129 16.92 7.05 9.17
CA ASP A 129 18.30 7.56 9.03
C ASP A 129 19.36 6.49 9.29
N TRP A 130 18.99 5.43 10.02
CA TRP A 130 19.80 4.23 10.28
C TRP A 130 19.74 3.18 9.14
N GLY A 131 19.08 3.48 8.03
CA GLY A 131 18.85 2.55 6.93
C GLY A 131 17.63 1.64 7.17
N LEU A 132 17.74 0.38 6.76
CA LEU A 132 16.67 -0.62 6.85
C LEU A 132 16.83 -1.47 8.11
N ARG A 133 15.76 -1.58 8.92
CA ARG A 133 15.71 -2.49 10.07
C ARG A 133 14.44 -3.31 10.07
N GLU A 134 14.53 -4.55 10.52
CA GLU A 134 13.33 -5.34 10.83
C GLU A 134 12.77 -4.89 12.18
N SER A 135 11.48 -4.56 12.22
CA SER A 135 10.81 -4.01 13.41
C SER A 135 9.51 -4.77 13.70
N ARG A 136 9.02 -4.69 14.93
CA ARG A 136 7.62 -5.02 15.24
C ARG A 136 6.76 -3.77 15.04
N TRP A 137 5.48 -3.97 14.78
CA TRP A 137 4.55 -2.87 14.53
C TRP A 137 4.50 -1.87 15.70
N GLU A 138 4.48 -2.37 16.93
CA GLU A 138 4.46 -1.60 18.17
C GLU A 138 5.74 -0.80 18.45
N ASP A 139 6.85 -1.18 17.80
CA ASP A 139 8.15 -0.53 17.94
C ASP A 139 8.43 0.48 16.82
N LEU A 140 7.51 0.63 15.85
CA LEU A 140 7.65 1.59 14.77
C LEU A 140 7.55 3.03 15.29
N ASP A 141 8.47 3.89 14.85
CA ASP A 141 8.49 5.30 15.25
C ASP A 141 7.16 5.98 14.88
N MET A 142 6.67 5.71 13.67
CA MET A 142 5.37 6.22 13.20
C MET A 142 4.21 5.82 14.11
N VAL A 143 4.18 4.58 14.62
CA VAL A 143 3.12 4.10 15.50
C VAL A 143 3.18 4.82 16.84
N ASP A 144 4.37 5.02 17.39
CA ASP A 144 4.54 5.79 18.62
C ASP A 144 4.13 7.26 18.44
N HIS A 145 4.50 7.90 17.33
CA HIS A 145 4.06 9.26 16.99
C HIS A 145 2.54 9.39 16.97
N TRP A 146 1.86 8.49 16.26
CA TRP A 146 0.39 8.46 16.20
C TRP A 146 -0.24 8.22 17.58
N ARG A 147 0.30 7.30 18.35
CA ARG A 147 -0.20 7.00 19.71
C ARG A 147 -0.10 8.23 20.62
N ARG A 148 1.04 8.92 20.61
CA ARG A 148 1.24 10.13 21.42
C ARG A 148 0.33 11.27 20.96
N PHE A 149 0.19 11.47 19.65
CA PHE A 149 -0.70 12.49 19.10
C PHE A 149 -2.16 12.24 19.50
N LEU A 150 -2.66 11.02 19.34
CA LEU A 150 -4.04 10.67 19.69
C LEU A 150 -4.29 10.70 21.21
N HIS A 151 -3.27 10.45 22.03
CA HIS A 151 -3.39 10.53 23.49
C HIS A 151 -3.52 11.97 24.00
N ASP A 152 -2.73 12.91 23.47
CA ASP A 152 -2.79 14.34 23.86
C ASP A 152 -2.43 15.25 22.67
N PRO A 153 -3.41 15.59 21.82
CA PRO A 153 -3.19 16.45 20.65
C PRO A 153 -2.75 17.88 21.05
N GLN A 154 -3.23 18.37 22.20
CA GLN A 154 -2.98 19.75 22.65
C GLN A 154 -1.49 19.97 22.96
N ARG A 155 -0.80 18.93 23.44
CA ARG A 155 0.65 18.98 23.63
C ARG A 155 1.43 19.23 22.35
N TYR A 156 0.96 18.73 21.21
CA TYR A 156 1.60 18.95 19.91
C TYR A 156 1.27 20.34 19.35
N LEU A 157 0.04 20.82 19.53
CA LEU A 157 -0.38 22.14 19.06
C LEU A 157 0.31 23.30 19.79
N ARG A 158 0.73 23.09 21.05
CA ARG A 158 1.52 24.09 21.80
C ARG A 158 2.86 24.44 21.14
N TYR A 159 3.44 23.55 20.32
CA TYR A 159 4.66 23.81 19.59
C TYR A 159 4.44 24.55 18.25
N LEU A 160 3.19 24.66 17.79
CA LEU A 160 2.81 25.33 16.54
C LEU A 160 2.27 26.76 16.75
N GLY A 161 1.94 27.13 17.99
CA GLY A 161 1.33 28.42 18.35
C GLY A 161 2.24 29.37 19.13
N GLY A 162 3.55 29.34 18.86
CA GLY A 162 4.50 30.33 19.37
C GLY A 162 4.52 31.61 18.54
#